data_AF-A0A947JDA9-F1
#
_entry.id   AF-A0A947JDA9-F1
#
_cell.length_a   1.000
_cell.length_b   1.000
_cell.length_c   1.000
_cell.angle_alpha   90.00
_cell.angle_beta   90.00
_cell.angle_gamma   90.00
#
_symmetry.space_group_name_H-M   'P 1'
#
loop_
_entity.id
_entity.type
_entity.pdbx_description
1 polymer ?
#
loop_
_entity_poly.entity_id
_entity_poly.type
_entity_poly.pdbx_seq_one_letter_code
_entity_poly.pdbx_strand_id
1 'polypeptide(L)'
;THPNPTRASFQPLAMFNNNIWEAPPVTRVISYSTTFWLMTDQSRPERLFTFSSHSMSFQALVDVDFWQNDIVTEDSRIGLQCIMEYDGNYEIVPMYIPVSMDVVVGKSFWQTLKAQYIQQRRWAYGVENFPYMIWNFGRNKKISLLKKVRYIFNQTEGVYSWSTAPILILLLGYLPIWVANSRGLTNVVAQNAPDILQGVMTVGMFGLILQSIVSMTMLPPRPKGYPAWKLLVMVIQWILVPATLILFGSIPATDAQTKLMRGKYLGFSVTEKLRRKKE
;
A
#
# COMPACT_ATOMS: atom_id res chain seq x y z
N THR A 1 15.62 20.97 -12.67
CA THR A 1 14.73 21.07 -13.85
C THR A 1 14.70 19.72 -14.54
N HIS A 2 13.55 19.31 -15.07
CA HIS A 2 13.38 18.01 -15.72
C HIS A 2 13.46 18.16 -17.25
N PRO A 3 14.16 17.28 -17.98
CA PRO A 3 14.35 17.44 -19.42
C PRO A 3 13.04 17.37 -20.24
N ASN A 4 12.06 16.58 -19.78
CA ASN A 4 10.74 16.46 -20.41
C ASN A 4 9.64 16.78 -19.38
N PRO A 5 9.40 18.06 -19.03
CA PRO A 5 8.48 18.41 -17.94
C PRO A 5 7.02 18.09 -18.27
N THR A 6 6.67 18.00 -19.56
CA THR A 6 5.33 17.60 -20.03
C THR A 6 5.11 16.10 -20.06
N ARG A 7 6.16 15.29 -19.83
CA ARG A 7 6.08 13.82 -19.85
C ARG A 7 6.49 13.20 -18.52
N ALA A 8 6.33 13.97 -17.45
CA ALA A 8 6.66 13.54 -16.10
C ALA A 8 5.56 13.91 -15.11
N SER A 9 5.27 12.99 -14.19
CA SER A 9 4.61 13.28 -12.92
C SER A 9 5.65 13.30 -11.81
N PHE A 10 5.53 14.22 -10.86
CA PHE A 10 6.44 14.33 -9.72
C PHE A 10 5.71 13.92 -8.44
N GLN A 11 6.21 12.89 -7.77
CA GLN A 11 5.53 12.30 -6.62
C GLN A 11 6.33 12.47 -5.32
N PRO A 12 5.86 13.30 -4.37
CA PRO A 12 6.48 13.42 -3.05
C PRO A 12 6.33 12.16 -2.20
N LEU A 13 7.06 12.14 -1.10
CA LEU A 13 6.95 11.09 -0.10
C LEU A 13 5.79 11.34 0.86
N ALA A 14 4.81 10.45 0.83
CA ALA A 14 3.65 10.43 1.70
C ALA A 14 3.98 10.10 3.17
N MET A 15 3.84 11.08 4.07
CA MET A 15 4.13 10.95 5.50
C MET A 15 2.85 11.09 6.33
N PHE A 16 2.32 10.01 6.91
CA PHE A 16 1.08 10.09 7.69
C PHE A 16 1.34 10.51 9.15
N ASN A 17 1.63 11.80 9.38
CA ASN A 17 2.06 12.32 10.70
C ASN A 17 1.19 13.44 11.29
N ASN A 18 0.29 14.07 10.53
CA ASN A 18 -0.44 15.29 10.96
C ASN A 18 -1.22 15.13 12.28
N ASN A 19 -1.93 14.02 12.44
CA ASN A 19 -2.76 13.68 13.62
C ASN A 19 -2.30 12.37 14.29
N ILE A 20 -1.04 11.97 14.11
CA ILE A 20 -0.51 10.66 14.55
C ILE A 20 -0.60 10.43 16.06
N TRP A 21 -0.47 11.50 16.84
CA TRP A 21 -0.58 11.45 18.31
C TRP A 21 -2.02 11.19 18.78
N GLU A 22 -3.01 11.56 17.97
CA GLU A 22 -4.44 11.37 18.26
C GLU A 22 -4.97 10.03 17.75
N ALA A 23 -4.32 9.43 16.76
CA ALA A 23 -4.74 8.18 16.15
C ALA A 23 -4.65 6.98 17.13
N PRO A 24 -5.55 5.99 17.03
CA PRO A 24 -5.40 4.74 17.76
C PRO A 24 -4.18 3.93 17.26
N PRO A 25 -3.60 3.04 18.08
CA PRO A 25 -2.42 2.23 17.71
C PRO A 25 -2.58 1.46 16.40
N VAL A 26 -3.77 0.92 16.13
CA VAL A 26 -4.07 0.14 14.92
C VAL A 26 -3.87 0.97 13.64
N THR A 27 -4.49 2.15 13.54
CA THR A 27 -4.38 2.98 12.34
C THR A 27 -3.02 3.66 12.24
N ARG A 28 -2.35 3.92 13.37
CA ARG A 28 -0.98 4.39 13.42
C ARG A 28 -0.01 3.40 12.77
N VAL A 29 -0.06 2.13 13.19
CA VAL A 29 0.78 1.06 12.63
C VAL A 29 0.55 0.93 11.13
N ILE A 30 -0.72 0.85 10.70
CA ILE A 30 -1.08 0.77 9.27
C ILE A 30 -0.53 1.96 8.47
N SER A 31 -0.65 3.18 9.01
CA SER A 31 -0.19 4.40 8.34
C SER A 31 1.33 4.45 8.23
N TYR A 32 2.06 4.08 9.27
CA TYR A 32 3.52 4.00 9.21
C TYR A 32 3.99 2.89 8.26
N SER A 33 3.40 1.71 8.30
CA SER A 33 3.68 0.64 7.34
C SER A 33 3.45 1.10 5.90
N THR A 34 2.38 1.89 5.66
CA THR A 34 2.12 2.48 4.34
C THR A 34 3.22 3.48 3.95
N THR A 35 3.65 4.36 4.85
CA THR A 35 4.77 5.27 4.57
C THR A 35 6.06 4.50 4.27
N PHE A 36 6.38 3.44 5.02
CA PHE A 36 7.57 2.61 4.75
C PHE A 36 7.51 1.91 3.39
N TRP A 37 6.33 1.40 3.01
CA TRP A 37 6.12 0.83 1.69
C TRP A 37 6.41 1.87 0.60
N LEU A 38 5.83 3.07 0.73
CA LEU A 38 6.03 4.14 -0.24
C LEU A 38 7.48 4.63 -0.31
N MET A 39 8.20 4.69 0.82
CA MET A 39 9.65 4.97 0.83
C MET A 39 10.45 3.93 0.00
N THR A 40 10.07 2.66 0.12
CA THR A 40 10.73 1.56 -0.61
C THR A 40 10.46 1.68 -2.11
N ASP A 41 9.22 1.98 -2.50
CA ASP A 41 8.83 2.16 -3.89
C ASP A 41 9.46 3.40 -4.53
N GLN A 42 9.60 4.50 -3.78
CA GLN A 42 10.28 5.72 -4.24
C GLN A 42 11.75 5.50 -4.60
N SER A 43 12.38 4.47 -4.01
CA SER A 43 13.75 4.07 -4.34
C SER A 43 13.84 3.25 -5.64
N ARG A 44 12.70 2.89 -6.25
CA ARG A 44 12.57 2.07 -7.47
C ARG A 44 11.66 2.77 -8.48
N PRO A 45 12.12 3.87 -9.11
CA PRO A 45 11.29 4.72 -9.97
C PRO A 45 10.57 3.97 -11.09
N GLU A 46 11.18 2.91 -11.61
CA GLU A 46 10.66 2.07 -12.67
C GLU A 46 9.42 1.25 -12.28
N ARG A 47 9.09 1.17 -10.99
CA ARG A 47 7.90 0.49 -10.46
C ARG A 47 6.77 1.44 -10.07
N LEU A 48 7.02 2.76 -10.09
CA LEU A 48 6.08 3.73 -9.56
C LEU A 48 4.80 3.84 -10.39
N PHE A 49 3.69 3.98 -9.68
CA PHE A 49 2.45 4.58 -10.15
C PHE A 49 2.24 5.92 -9.44
N THR A 50 1.46 6.80 -10.04
CA THR A 50 0.93 7.97 -9.33
C THR A 50 0.07 7.49 -8.16
N PHE A 51 0.21 8.13 -7.00
CA PHE A 51 -0.44 7.74 -5.75
C PHE A 51 -0.71 8.95 -4.88
N SER A 52 -1.98 9.21 -4.55
CA SER A 52 -2.44 10.25 -3.61
C SER A 52 -1.99 11.68 -3.96
N SER A 53 -0.73 12.02 -3.69
CA SER A 53 -0.14 13.34 -3.91
C SER A 53 0.86 13.26 -5.03
N HIS A 54 0.64 14.01 -6.11
CA HIS A 54 1.61 14.20 -7.19
C HIS A 54 1.32 15.53 -7.89
N SER A 55 2.26 15.98 -8.72
CA SER A 55 2.05 17.05 -9.69
C SER A 55 2.36 16.55 -11.09
N MET A 56 1.67 17.09 -12.09
CA MET A 56 1.91 16.84 -13.50
C MET A 56 1.70 18.13 -14.29
N SER A 57 2.24 18.19 -15.51
CA SER A 57 2.00 19.37 -16.35
C SER A 57 0.53 19.47 -16.75
N PHE A 58 0.01 20.68 -16.88
CA PHE A 58 -1.34 20.90 -17.39
C PHE A 58 -1.51 20.36 -18.82
N GLN A 59 -0.47 20.48 -19.66
CA GLN A 59 -0.48 19.90 -21.00
C GLN A 59 -0.71 18.39 -20.98
N ALA A 60 0.00 17.65 -20.11
CA ALA A 60 -0.18 16.21 -19.98
C ALA A 60 -1.59 15.82 -19.53
N LEU A 61 -2.21 16.65 -18.69
CA LEU A 61 -3.56 16.42 -18.23
C LEU A 61 -4.58 16.63 -19.36
N VAL A 62 -4.35 17.63 -20.21
CA VAL A 62 -5.17 17.90 -21.40
C VAL A 62 -4.98 16.82 -22.47
N ASP A 63 -3.75 16.37 -22.70
CA ASP A 63 -3.44 15.36 -23.72
C ASP A 63 -4.14 14.02 -23.47
N VAL A 64 -4.41 13.69 -22.19
CA VAL A 64 -5.12 12.45 -21.80
C VAL A 64 -6.62 12.64 -21.53
N ASP A 65 -7.18 13.80 -21.89
CA ASP A 65 -8.58 14.17 -21.62
C ASP A 65 -8.96 14.06 -20.13
N PHE A 66 -8.08 14.59 -19.27
CA PHE A 66 -8.25 14.61 -17.81
C PHE A 66 -8.30 13.21 -17.17
N TRP A 67 -8.66 13.14 -15.87
CA TRP A 67 -8.76 11.86 -15.16
C TRP A 67 -10.11 11.19 -15.43
N GLN A 68 -10.10 9.86 -15.49
CA GLN A 68 -11.32 9.07 -15.58
C GLN A 68 -12.17 9.27 -14.32
N ASN A 69 -13.44 9.62 -14.51
CA ASN A 69 -14.38 9.93 -13.43
C ASN A 69 -15.32 8.76 -13.06
N ASP A 70 -15.20 7.64 -13.77
CA ASP A 70 -16.03 6.45 -13.65
C ASP A 70 -15.30 5.27 -12.97
N ILE A 71 -14.12 5.54 -12.38
CA ILE A 71 -13.28 4.55 -11.70
C ILE A 71 -13.01 4.95 -10.25
N VAL A 72 -12.45 4.02 -9.47
CA VAL A 72 -12.19 4.21 -8.04
C VAL A 72 -10.74 4.59 -7.75
N THR A 73 -9.81 4.19 -8.62
CA THR A 73 -8.38 4.48 -8.50
C THR A 73 -7.90 5.47 -9.55
N GLU A 74 -8.60 6.60 -9.67
CA GLU A 74 -8.29 7.68 -10.62
C GLU A 74 -6.87 8.24 -10.43
N ASP A 75 -6.41 8.28 -9.18
CA ASP A 75 -5.10 8.80 -8.78
C ASP A 75 -3.92 7.99 -9.33
N SER A 76 -4.09 6.67 -9.51
CA SER A 76 -3.10 5.78 -10.13
C SER A 76 -3.35 5.56 -11.62
N ARG A 77 -4.61 5.61 -12.05
CA ARG A 77 -4.99 5.49 -13.46
C ARG A 77 -4.41 6.63 -14.29
N ILE A 78 -4.38 7.86 -13.79
CA ILE A 78 -3.88 9.00 -14.56
C ILE A 78 -2.46 8.78 -15.08
N GLY A 79 -1.56 8.22 -14.27
CA GLY A 79 -0.21 7.85 -14.70
C GLY A 79 -0.21 6.81 -15.82
N LEU A 80 -1.13 5.83 -15.77
CA LEU A 80 -1.32 4.84 -16.84
C LEU A 80 -1.89 5.45 -18.12
N GLN A 81 -2.80 6.42 -18.02
CA GLN A 81 -3.30 7.15 -19.19
C GLN A 81 -2.17 7.87 -19.91
N CYS A 82 -1.31 8.57 -19.17
CA CYS A 82 -0.16 9.25 -19.76
C CYS A 82 0.85 8.27 -20.36
N ILE A 83 1.11 7.12 -19.71
CA ILE A 83 1.96 6.07 -20.27
C ILE A 83 1.39 5.55 -21.59
N MET A 84 0.07 5.42 -21.70
CA MET A 84 -0.60 4.98 -22.92
C MET A 84 -0.54 6.03 -24.04
N GLU A 85 -0.84 7.29 -23.72
CA GLU A 85 -0.88 8.41 -24.66
C GLU A 85 0.49 8.69 -25.26
N TYR A 86 1.53 8.72 -24.43
CA TYR A 86 2.89 9.00 -24.88
C TYR A 86 3.67 7.76 -25.33
N ASP A 87 2.99 6.67 -25.69
CA ASP A 87 3.63 5.46 -26.21
C ASP A 87 4.72 4.89 -25.28
N GLY A 88 4.50 5.02 -23.97
CA GLY A 88 5.45 4.60 -22.94
C GLY A 88 6.53 5.63 -22.64
N ASN A 89 6.58 6.77 -23.31
CA ASN A 89 7.45 7.89 -22.98
C ASN A 89 6.80 8.82 -21.94
N TYR A 90 6.50 8.26 -20.78
CA TYR A 90 6.06 8.98 -19.59
C TYR A 90 6.71 8.36 -18.36
N GLU A 91 7.11 9.21 -17.43
CA GLU A 91 7.80 8.81 -16.20
C GLU A 91 7.16 9.41 -14.95
N ILE A 92 7.30 8.67 -13.85
CA ILE A 92 6.87 9.13 -12.52
C ILE A 92 8.15 9.31 -11.73
N VAL A 93 8.49 10.58 -11.51
CA VAL A 93 9.73 11.01 -10.89
C VAL A 93 9.53 11.08 -9.38
N PRO A 94 10.28 10.30 -8.60
CA PRO A 94 10.24 10.40 -7.15
C PRO A 94 10.75 11.77 -6.69
N MET A 95 10.05 12.39 -5.76
CA MET A 95 10.55 13.56 -5.04
C MET A 95 10.79 13.17 -3.58
N TYR A 96 12.05 13.24 -3.16
CA TYR A 96 12.47 12.95 -1.78
C TYR A 96 12.15 14.09 -0.80
N ILE A 97 10.96 14.67 -0.96
CA ILE A 97 10.41 15.69 -0.08
C ILE A 97 9.15 15.12 0.60
N PRO A 98 9.01 15.27 1.92
CA PRO A 98 7.85 14.75 2.63
C PRO A 98 6.63 15.65 2.43
N VAL A 99 5.47 15.03 2.17
CA VAL A 99 4.15 15.66 2.27
C VAL A 99 3.37 15.02 3.41
N SER A 100 3.01 15.85 4.38
CA SER A 100 2.37 15.41 5.63
C SER A 100 0.87 15.20 5.44
N MET A 101 0.41 13.98 5.68
CA MET A 101 -0.97 13.51 5.52
C MET A 101 -1.60 13.07 6.85
N ASP A 102 -2.92 12.97 6.84
CA ASP A 102 -3.71 12.55 8.00
C ASP A 102 -3.86 11.04 8.05
N VAL A 103 -3.67 10.49 9.25
CA VAL A 103 -4.07 9.14 9.63
C VAL A 103 -5.59 9.07 9.67
N VAL A 104 -6.14 7.90 9.35
CA VAL A 104 -7.58 7.63 9.48
C VAL A 104 -7.99 7.66 10.95
N VAL A 105 -8.87 8.61 11.28
CA VAL A 105 -9.45 8.81 12.61
C VAL A 105 -10.91 9.23 12.44
N GLY A 106 -11.84 8.41 12.94
CA GLY A 106 -13.28 8.70 13.02
C GLY A 106 -13.70 9.16 14.42
N LYS A 107 -15.01 9.39 14.63
CA LYS A 107 -15.54 9.93 15.91
C LYS A 107 -15.43 8.94 17.07
N SER A 108 -15.38 7.64 16.76
CA SER A 108 -15.21 6.56 17.74
C SER A 108 -14.21 5.52 17.24
N PHE A 109 -13.70 4.69 18.15
CA PHE A 109 -12.75 3.62 17.80
C PHE A 109 -13.29 2.68 16.70
N TRP A 110 -14.54 2.23 16.83
CA TRP A 110 -15.20 1.37 15.85
C TRP A 110 -15.39 2.05 14.49
N GLN A 111 -15.76 3.34 14.49
CA GLN A 111 -15.84 4.11 13.25
C GLN A 111 -14.46 4.25 12.58
N THR A 112 -13.41 4.46 13.37
CA THR A 112 -12.03 4.50 12.86
C THR A 112 -11.63 3.19 12.20
N LEU A 113 -11.89 2.04 12.82
CA LEU A 113 -11.60 0.73 12.23
C LEU A 113 -12.40 0.50 10.94
N LYS A 114 -13.70 0.81 10.94
CA LYS A 114 -14.55 0.70 9.74
C LYS A 114 -14.04 1.60 8.61
N ALA A 115 -13.67 2.84 8.91
CA ALA A 115 -13.13 3.78 7.94
C ALA A 115 -11.78 3.30 7.38
N GLN A 116 -10.91 2.75 8.23
CA GLN A 116 -9.63 2.19 7.82
C GLN A 116 -9.81 1.00 6.88
N TYR A 117 -10.75 0.11 7.19
CA TYR A 117 -11.10 -1.03 6.32
C TYR A 117 -11.60 -0.57 4.95
N ILE A 118 -12.52 0.40 4.91
CA ILE A 118 -13.06 0.96 3.65
C ILE A 118 -11.94 1.60 2.83
N GLN A 119 -11.01 2.34 3.46
CA GLN A 119 -9.88 2.94 2.77
C GLN A 119 -8.95 1.90 2.16
N GLN A 120 -8.58 0.87 2.92
CA GLN A 120 -7.69 -0.19 2.44
C GLN A 120 -8.33 -0.98 1.29
N ARG A 121 -9.63 -1.26 1.39
CA ARG A 121 -10.39 -1.87 0.30
C ARG A 121 -10.39 -1.01 -0.96
N ARG A 122 -10.52 0.31 -0.83
CA ARG A 122 -10.49 1.25 -1.96
C ARG A 122 -9.13 1.21 -2.66
N TRP A 123 -8.04 1.23 -1.90
CA TRP A 123 -6.69 1.11 -2.48
C TRP A 123 -6.48 -0.24 -3.15
N ALA A 124 -6.90 -1.34 -2.53
CA ALA A 124 -6.78 -2.67 -3.11
C ALA A 124 -7.70 -2.88 -4.34
N TYR A 125 -8.73 -2.06 -4.50
CA TYR A 125 -9.54 -2.02 -5.72
C TYR A 125 -8.75 -1.56 -6.94
N GLY A 126 -7.55 -1.01 -6.76
CA GLY A 126 -6.57 -0.76 -7.82
C GLY A 126 -6.19 -2.00 -8.62
N VAL A 127 -6.66 -3.19 -8.26
CA VAL A 127 -6.69 -4.36 -9.17
C VAL A 127 -7.37 -4.05 -10.52
N GLU A 128 -8.26 -3.06 -10.61
CA GLU A 128 -8.81 -2.57 -11.89
C GLU A 128 -7.73 -1.99 -12.84
N ASN A 129 -6.62 -1.54 -12.27
CA ASN A 129 -5.23 -1.64 -12.76
C ASN A 129 -5.01 -2.62 -13.92
N PHE A 130 -5.12 -3.89 -13.56
CA PHE A 130 -4.66 -5.04 -14.32
C PHE A 130 -5.40 -5.24 -15.65
N PRO A 131 -6.74 -5.36 -15.70
CA PRO A 131 -7.45 -5.57 -16.97
C PRO A 131 -7.24 -4.42 -17.94
N TYR A 132 -7.19 -3.17 -17.46
CA TYR A 132 -6.88 -2.01 -18.32
C TYR A 132 -5.49 -2.14 -18.94
N MET A 133 -4.46 -2.51 -18.17
CA MET A 133 -3.11 -2.65 -18.70
C MET A 133 -3.03 -3.77 -19.73
N ILE A 134 -3.60 -4.96 -19.44
CA ILE A 134 -3.61 -6.08 -20.39
C ILE A 134 -4.27 -5.67 -21.71
N TRP A 135 -5.43 -5.02 -21.63
CA TRP A 135 -6.19 -4.59 -22.81
C TRP A 135 -5.44 -3.55 -23.64
N ASN A 136 -4.96 -2.49 -23.00
CA ASN A 136 -4.37 -1.34 -23.69
C ASN A 136 -2.93 -1.61 -24.13
N PHE A 137 -2.10 -2.26 -23.30
CA PHE A 137 -0.74 -2.66 -23.70
C PHE A 137 -0.75 -3.73 -24.79
N GLY A 138 -1.79 -4.58 -24.85
CA GLY A 138 -1.96 -5.52 -25.96
C GLY A 138 -2.15 -4.82 -27.31
N ARG A 139 -2.81 -3.65 -27.32
CA ARG A 139 -3.12 -2.88 -28.53
C ARG A 139 -2.00 -1.95 -28.97
N ASN A 140 -1.32 -1.29 -28.04
CA ASN A 140 -0.26 -0.33 -28.38
C ASN A 140 1.08 -1.04 -28.65
N LYS A 141 1.47 -1.18 -29.92
CA LYS A 141 2.73 -1.83 -30.33
C LYS A 141 3.99 -0.96 -30.13
N LYS A 142 3.85 0.34 -29.89
CA LYS A 142 4.99 1.26 -29.77
C LYS A 142 5.65 1.20 -28.39
N ILE A 143 4.90 0.83 -27.35
CA ILE A 143 5.46 0.58 -26.01
C ILE A 143 6.35 -0.66 -26.06
N SER A 144 7.57 -0.56 -25.53
CA SER A 144 8.52 -1.68 -25.48
C SER A 144 7.98 -2.86 -24.66
N LEU A 145 8.26 -4.09 -25.11
CA LEU A 145 7.77 -5.31 -24.46
C LEU A 145 8.24 -5.39 -22.99
N LEU A 146 9.50 -5.04 -22.73
CA LEU A 146 10.05 -5.03 -21.37
C LEU A 146 9.28 -4.09 -20.43
N LYS A 147 8.88 -2.90 -20.91
CA LYS A 147 8.08 -1.97 -20.10
C LYS A 147 6.71 -2.55 -19.79
N LYS A 148 6.03 -3.12 -20.79
CA LYS A 148 4.72 -3.78 -20.59
C LYS A 148 4.81 -4.89 -19.56
N VAL A 149 5.76 -5.82 -19.73
CA VAL A 149 5.96 -6.97 -18.85
C VAL A 149 6.26 -6.48 -17.43
N ARG A 150 7.12 -5.47 -17.27
CA ARG A 150 7.44 -4.90 -15.96
C ARG A 150 6.21 -4.34 -15.25
N TYR A 151 5.42 -3.49 -15.93
CA TYR A 151 4.22 -2.90 -15.34
C TYR A 151 3.15 -3.95 -15.00
N ILE A 152 2.89 -4.88 -15.92
CA ILE A 152 1.95 -5.98 -15.69
C ILE A 152 2.43 -6.85 -14.53
N PHE A 153 3.70 -7.24 -14.50
CA PHE A 153 4.26 -8.06 -13.44
C PHE A 153 4.18 -7.36 -12.09
N ASN A 154 4.62 -6.10 -11.99
CA ASN A 154 4.58 -5.33 -10.75
C ASN A 154 3.15 -5.20 -10.22
N GLN A 155 2.18 -4.90 -11.08
CA GLN A 155 0.78 -4.83 -10.67
C GLN A 155 0.28 -6.20 -10.20
N THR A 156 0.51 -7.25 -10.98
CA THR A 156 -0.02 -8.59 -10.71
C THR A 156 0.56 -9.15 -9.42
N GLU A 157 1.89 -9.10 -9.29
CA GLU A 157 2.59 -9.54 -8.10
C GLU A 157 2.14 -8.73 -6.89
N GLY A 158 2.07 -7.40 -6.99
CA GLY A 158 1.62 -6.54 -5.89
C GLY A 158 0.21 -6.85 -5.39
N VAL A 159 -0.79 -6.94 -6.29
CA VAL A 159 -2.18 -7.23 -5.88
C VAL A 159 -2.35 -8.67 -5.39
N TYR A 160 -1.61 -9.62 -5.97
CA TYR A 160 -1.62 -11.01 -5.52
C TYR A 160 -1.00 -11.13 -4.13
N SER A 161 0.22 -10.63 -3.93
CA SER A 161 0.95 -10.70 -2.68
C SER A 161 0.21 -9.97 -1.56
N TRP A 162 -0.39 -8.81 -1.83
CA TRP A 162 -1.15 -8.07 -0.82
C TRP A 162 -2.38 -8.86 -0.32
N SER A 163 -3.09 -9.51 -1.23
CA SER A 163 -4.31 -10.28 -0.90
C SER A 163 -4.00 -11.64 -0.26
N THR A 164 -2.88 -12.29 -0.59
CA THR A 164 -2.64 -13.69 -0.21
C THR A 164 -1.47 -13.87 0.75
N ALA A 165 -0.37 -13.12 0.64
CA ALA A 165 0.87 -13.45 1.34
C ALA A 165 0.73 -13.44 2.88
N PRO A 166 0.12 -12.42 3.54
CA PRO A 166 -0.10 -12.47 4.98
C PRO A 166 -0.95 -13.67 5.45
N ILE A 167 -1.97 -14.06 4.68
CA ILE A 167 -2.81 -15.23 4.98
C ILE A 167 -2.01 -16.52 4.80
N LEU A 168 -1.26 -16.64 3.70
CA LEU A 168 -0.42 -17.80 3.43
C LEU A 168 0.68 -17.96 4.49
N ILE A 169 1.34 -16.87 4.90
CA ILE A 169 2.35 -16.91 5.97
C ILE A 169 1.73 -17.40 7.28
N LEU A 170 0.52 -16.92 7.63
CA LEU A 170 -0.18 -17.39 8.82
C LEU A 170 -0.56 -18.87 8.72
N LEU A 171 -1.15 -19.31 7.60
CA LEU A 171 -1.65 -20.68 7.46
C LEU A 171 -0.52 -21.69 7.23
N LEU A 172 0.41 -21.40 6.31
CA LEU A 172 1.53 -22.28 5.96
C LEU A 172 2.59 -22.36 7.06
N GLY A 173 2.60 -21.44 8.03
CA GLY A 173 3.38 -21.59 9.28
C GLY A 173 3.02 -22.86 10.06
N TYR A 174 1.73 -23.23 10.09
CA TYR A 174 1.22 -24.31 10.94
C TYR A 174 0.71 -25.52 10.15
N LEU A 175 0.29 -25.32 8.90
CA LEU A 175 -0.31 -26.37 8.07
C LEU A 175 0.65 -27.56 7.81
N PRO A 176 1.94 -27.38 7.51
CA PRO A 176 2.87 -28.50 7.35
C PRO A 176 3.00 -29.36 8.60
N ILE A 177 3.04 -28.74 9.79
CA ILE A 177 3.09 -29.46 11.08
C ILE A 177 1.82 -30.29 11.28
N TRP A 178 0.66 -29.67 11.03
CA TRP A 178 -0.62 -30.34 11.22
C TRP A 178 -0.82 -31.51 10.24
N VAL A 179 -0.46 -31.31 8.98
CA VAL A 179 -0.52 -32.36 7.94
C VAL A 179 0.51 -33.46 8.20
N ALA A 180 1.75 -33.14 8.56
CA ALA A 180 2.80 -34.12 8.88
C ALA A 180 2.39 -35.01 10.05
N ASN A 181 1.88 -34.40 11.14
CA ASN A 181 1.42 -35.13 12.32
C ASN A 181 0.20 -36.00 12.01
N SER A 182 -0.76 -35.50 11.22
CA SER A 182 -1.99 -36.26 10.90
C SER A 182 -1.77 -37.45 9.96
N ARG A 183 -0.72 -37.42 9.12
CA ARG A 183 -0.45 -38.45 8.11
C ARG A 183 0.75 -39.33 8.42
N GLY A 184 1.43 -39.13 9.57
CA GLY A 184 2.66 -39.84 9.92
C GLY A 184 3.78 -39.67 8.88
N LEU A 185 3.73 -38.58 8.10
CA LEU A 185 4.66 -38.34 7.00
C LEU A 185 5.97 -37.79 7.59
N THR A 186 6.99 -38.63 7.69
CA THR A 186 8.38 -38.26 8.02
C THR A 186 9.12 -37.64 6.83
N ASN A 187 8.39 -36.96 5.95
CA ASN A 187 8.98 -36.39 4.75
C ASN A 187 9.83 -35.17 5.15
N VAL A 188 11.10 -35.17 4.73
CA VAL A 188 12.12 -34.17 5.12
C VAL A 188 11.64 -32.74 4.89
N VAL A 189 10.86 -32.52 3.83
CA VAL A 189 10.26 -31.21 3.50
C VAL A 189 9.24 -30.75 4.54
N ALA A 190 8.40 -31.65 5.05
CA ALA A 190 7.35 -31.29 6.00
C ALA A 190 7.91 -30.99 7.39
N GLN A 191 9.05 -31.59 7.74
CA GLN A 191 9.78 -31.33 8.99
C GLN A 191 10.64 -30.06 8.92
N ASN A 192 11.25 -29.74 7.77
CA ASN A 192 12.09 -28.54 7.61
C ASN A 192 11.30 -27.26 7.29
N ALA A 193 10.07 -27.37 6.77
CA ALA A 193 9.26 -26.20 6.42
C ALA A 193 9.00 -25.25 7.61
N PRO A 194 8.66 -25.73 8.83
CA PRO A 194 8.55 -24.88 10.01
C PRO A 194 9.84 -24.14 10.36
N ASP A 195 11.00 -24.80 10.29
CA ASP A 195 12.29 -24.20 10.62
C ASP A 195 12.67 -23.08 9.64
N ILE A 196 12.43 -23.31 8.34
CA ILE A 196 12.62 -22.29 7.31
C ILE A 196 11.66 -21.11 7.56
N LEU A 197 10.39 -21.38 7.85
CA LEU A 197 9.41 -20.34 8.14
C LEU A 197 9.75 -19.57 9.42
N GLN A 198 10.24 -20.24 10.45
CA GLN A 198 10.75 -19.60 11.66
C GLN A 198 11.94 -18.69 11.35
N GLY A 199 12.87 -19.12 10.49
CA GLY A 199 13.97 -18.29 10.01
C GLY A 199 13.48 -17.01 9.32
N VAL A 200 12.54 -17.16 8.37
CA VAL A 200 11.93 -16.03 7.65
C VAL A 200 11.18 -15.09 8.61
N MET A 201 10.39 -15.64 9.54
CA MET A 201 9.68 -14.85 10.55
C MET A 201 10.64 -14.12 11.49
N THR A 202 11.75 -14.75 11.89
CA THR A 202 12.76 -14.14 12.76
C THR A 202 13.44 -12.95 12.09
N VAL A 203 13.84 -13.10 10.82
CA VAL A 203 14.36 -11.99 10.01
C VAL A 203 13.30 -10.90 9.85
N GLY A 204 12.04 -11.29 9.61
CA GLY A 204 10.90 -10.37 9.54
C GLY A 204 10.72 -9.56 10.82
N MET A 205 10.78 -10.20 12.00
CA MET A 205 10.68 -9.52 13.30
C MET A 205 11.82 -8.52 13.52
N PHE A 206 13.05 -8.86 13.12
CA PHE A 206 14.15 -7.90 13.17
C PHE A 206 13.87 -6.67 12.29
N GLY A 207 13.31 -6.89 11.09
CA GLY A 207 12.81 -5.83 10.22
C GLY A 207 11.75 -4.96 10.89
N LEU A 208 10.80 -5.55 11.63
CA LEU A 208 9.78 -4.80 12.39
C LEU A 208 10.38 -3.95 13.51
N ILE A 209 11.40 -4.47 14.21
CA ILE A 209 12.12 -3.70 15.23
C ILE A 209 12.80 -2.50 14.58
N LEU A 210 13.49 -2.70 13.45
CA LEU A 210 14.13 -1.60 12.73
C LEU A 210 13.10 -0.57 12.24
N GLN A 211 11.97 -1.01 11.68
CA GLN A 211 10.86 -0.12 11.31
C GLN A 211 10.33 0.66 12.51
N SER A 212 10.23 0.02 13.68
CA SER A 212 9.81 0.71 14.90
C SER A 212 10.77 1.83 15.28
N ILE A 213 12.08 1.60 15.20
CA ILE A 213 13.11 2.60 15.49
C ILE A 213 13.03 3.76 14.50
N VAL A 214 12.96 3.46 13.20
CA VAL A 214 12.85 4.51 12.16
C VAL A 214 11.54 5.28 12.31
N SER A 215 10.44 4.64 12.71
CA SER A 215 9.17 5.35 12.92
C SER A 215 9.27 6.38 14.04
N MET A 216 10.11 6.14 15.05
CA MET A 216 10.34 7.09 16.14
C MET A 216 11.09 8.33 15.68
N THR A 217 11.99 8.22 14.69
CA THR A 217 12.70 9.38 14.13
C THR A 217 11.78 10.23 13.24
N MET A 218 10.71 9.64 12.73
CA MET A 218 9.70 10.30 11.88
C MET A 218 8.52 10.87 12.67
N LEU A 219 8.47 10.67 13.99
CA LEU A 219 7.41 11.23 14.84
C LEU A 219 7.54 12.75 14.93
N PRO A 220 6.43 13.51 14.78
CA PRO A 220 6.44 14.92 15.08
C PRO A 220 6.63 15.13 16.58
N PRO A 221 7.10 16.32 17.02
CA PRO A 221 7.32 16.60 18.43
C PRO A 221 6.11 16.23 19.30
N ARG A 222 6.37 15.56 20.42
CA ARG A 222 5.32 15.15 21.36
C ARG A 222 4.52 16.40 21.81
N PRO A 223 3.18 16.40 21.70
CA PRO A 223 2.36 17.52 22.15
C PRO A 223 2.51 17.78 23.65
N LYS A 224 2.39 19.05 24.05
CA LYS A 224 2.36 19.44 25.47
C LYS A 224 1.17 18.73 26.16
N GLY A 225 1.41 18.11 27.31
CA GLY A 225 0.40 17.36 28.07
C GLY A 225 0.30 15.86 27.74
N TYR A 226 1.00 15.34 26.73
CA TYR A 226 1.05 13.90 26.49
C TYR A 226 2.03 13.24 27.46
N PRO A 227 1.66 12.19 28.21
CA PRO A 227 2.58 11.58 29.17
C PRO A 227 3.71 10.79 28.48
N ALA A 228 4.86 10.66 29.15
CA ALA A 228 6.06 10.02 28.57
C ALA A 228 5.85 8.54 28.21
N TRP A 229 5.00 7.82 28.95
CA TRP A 229 4.69 6.41 28.66
C TRP A 229 4.03 6.20 27.29
N LYS A 230 3.45 7.24 26.67
CA LYS A 230 2.94 7.13 25.29
C LYS A 230 4.04 6.85 24.28
N LEU A 231 5.30 7.19 24.57
CA LEU A 231 6.44 6.80 23.72
C LEU A 231 6.64 5.28 23.73
N LEU A 232 6.45 4.63 24.88
CA LEU A 232 6.48 3.18 24.98
C LEU A 232 5.35 2.54 24.18
N VAL A 233 4.15 3.14 24.14
CA VAL A 233 3.06 2.70 23.27
C VAL A 233 3.45 2.78 21.79
N MET A 234 4.18 3.82 21.37
CA MET A 234 4.63 3.98 19.98
C MET A 234 5.53 2.83 19.52
N VAL A 235 6.27 2.22 20.45
CA VAL A 235 7.13 1.05 20.20
C VAL A 235 6.34 -0.25 20.31
N ILE A 236 5.60 -0.46 21.41
CA ILE A 236 4.89 -1.72 21.66
C ILE A 236 3.79 -2.00 20.61
N GLN A 237 3.16 -0.97 20.06
CA GLN A 237 2.11 -1.14 19.05
C GLN A 237 2.56 -1.94 17.82
N TRP A 238 3.87 -2.02 17.53
CA TRP A 238 4.40 -2.78 16.39
C TRP A 238 4.10 -4.29 16.47
N ILE A 239 3.78 -4.80 17.66
CA ILE A 239 3.25 -6.16 17.86
C ILE A 239 1.93 -6.37 17.10
N LEU A 240 1.20 -5.31 16.77
CA LEU A 240 -0.05 -5.39 16.01
C LEU A 240 0.16 -5.65 14.51
N VAL A 241 1.39 -5.58 13.99
CA VAL A 241 1.66 -5.71 12.54
C VAL A 241 1.10 -7.01 11.94
N PRO A 242 1.37 -8.21 12.49
CA PRO A 242 0.84 -9.45 11.91
C PRO A 242 -0.69 -9.47 11.81
N ALA A 243 -1.38 -8.98 12.85
CA ALA A 243 -2.84 -8.91 12.87
C ALA A 243 -3.36 -7.85 11.88
N THR A 244 -2.74 -6.67 11.82
CA THR A 244 -3.17 -5.59 10.92
C THR A 244 -2.93 -5.89 9.45
N LEU A 245 -1.83 -6.59 9.10
CA LEU A 245 -1.57 -7.05 7.74
C LEU A 245 -2.66 -7.98 7.22
N ILE A 246 -3.24 -8.82 8.08
CA ILE A 246 -4.33 -9.71 7.69
C ILE A 246 -5.66 -8.96 7.69
N LEU A 247 -6.05 -8.38 8.83
CA LEU A 247 -7.37 -7.79 9.03
C LEU A 247 -7.63 -6.54 8.19
N PHE A 248 -6.59 -5.73 7.97
CA PHE A 248 -6.66 -4.47 7.23
C PHE A 248 -5.82 -4.46 5.96
N GLY A 249 -5.06 -5.52 5.66
CA GLY A 249 -4.37 -5.69 4.38
C GLY A 249 -5.06 -6.75 3.52
N SER A 250 -4.82 -8.03 3.80
CA SER A 250 -5.29 -9.13 2.94
C SER A 250 -6.81 -9.25 2.86
N ILE A 251 -7.54 -9.19 3.98
CA ILE A 251 -9.00 -9.31 3.97
C ILE A 251 -9.67 -8.22 3.09
N PRO A 252 -9.42 -6.92 3.27
CA PRO A 252 -10.01 -5.91 2.39
C PRO A 252 -9.52 -6.01 0.95
N ALA A 253 -8.29 -6.48 0.71
CA ALA A 253 -7.80 -6.72 -0.65
C ALA A 253 -8.55 -7.87 -1.34
N THR A 254 -8.77 -8.98 -0.66
CA THR A 254 -9.59 -10.08 -1.16
C THR A 254 -11.06 -9.65 -1.35
N ASP A 255 -11.62 -8.82 -0.45
CA ASP A 255 -12.97 -8.24 -0.63
C ASP A 255 -13.06 -7.41 -1.92
N ALA A 256 -12.09 -6.51 -2.15
CA ALA A 256 -12.02 -5.68 -3.35
C ALA A 256 -11.97 -6.51 -4.64
N GLN A 257 -11.04 -7.47 -4.70
CA GLN A 257 -10.84 -8.33 -5.87
C GLN A 257 -12.07 -9.22 -6.15
N THR A 258 -12.64 -9.80 -5.10
CA THR A 258 -13.83 -10.66 -5.23
C THR A 258 -15.05 -9.87 -5.70
N LYS A 259 -15.20 -8.62 -5.26
CA LYS A 259 -16.26 -7.73 -5.73
C LYS A 259 -16.13 -7.40 -7.21
N LEU A 260 -14.93 -7.05 -7.66
CA LEU A 260 -14.67 -6.80 -9.08
C LEU A 260 -14.97 -8.06 -9.91
N MET A 261 -14.49 -9.23 -9.47
CA MET A 261 -14.75 -10.52 -10.13
C MET A 261 -16.25 -10.84 -10.25
N ARG A 262 -17.06 -10.45 -9.25
CA ARG A 262 -18.52 -10.68 -9.22
C ARG A 262 -19.33 -9.54 -9.85
N GLY A 263 -18.70 -8.55 -10.47
CA GLY A 263 -19.38 -7.38 -11.06
C GLY A 263 -20.04 -6.45 -10.03
N LYS A 264 -19.66 -6.53 -8.75
CA LYS A 264 -20.16 -5.66 -7.67
C LYS A 264 -19.25 -4.46 -7.50
N TYR A 265 -19.28 -3.55 -8.48
CA TYR A 265 -18.35 -2.42 -8.54
C TYR A 265 -18.46 -1.51 -7.30
N LEU A 266 -17.32 -1.01 -6.83
CA LEU A 266 -17.29 -0.04 -5.74
C LEU A 266 -17.62 1.35 -6.27
N GLY A 267 -18.42 2.12 -5.51
CA GLY A 267 -18.51 3.56 -5.68
C GLY A 267 -17.39 4.28 -4.92
N PHE A 268 -17.15 5.55 -5.25
CA PHE A 268 -16.20 6.38 -4.53
C PHE A 268 -16.77 6.84 -3.18
N SER A 269 -16.08 6.49 -2.08
CA SER A 269 -16.41 6.95 -0.73
C SER A 269 -15.23 7.73 -0.16
N VAL A 270 -15.46 8.96 0.27
CA VAL A 270 -14.45 9.77 0.96
C VAL A 270 -14.23 9.23 2.37
N THR A 271 -12.97 9.00 2.76
CA THR A 271 -12.64 8.62 4.13
C THR A 271 -12.63 9.87 5.01
N GLU A 272 -13.52 9.96 6.00
CA GLU A 272 -13.44 11.02 7.00
C GLU A 272 -12.15 10.88 7.83
N LYS A 273 -11.41 11.99 7.97
CA LYS A 273 -10.21 12.08 8.79
C LYS A 273 -10.35 13.27 9.72
N LEU A 274 -10.69 13.00 10.98
CA LEU A 274 -10.87 14.04 11.98
C LEU A 274 -9.52 14.49 12.56
N ARG A 275 -9.44 15.78 12.85
CA ARG A 275 -8.42 16.39 13.69
C ARG A 275 -9.13 17.04 14.87
N ARG A 276 -8.68 16.81 16.12
CA ARG A 276 -9.16 17.67 17.22
C ARG A 276 -8.64 19.09 16.96
N LYS A 277 -9.54 20.08 16.98
CA LYS A 277 -9.11 21.48 17.02
C LYS A 277 -8.26 21.64 18.29
N LYS A 278 -7.07 22.24 18.15
CA LYS A 278 -6.30 22.71 19.30
C LYS A 278 -7.13 23.82 19.94
N GLU A 279 -7.66 23.55 21.14
CA GLU A 279 -8.02 24.58 22.11
C GLU A 279 -6.74 25.12 22.75
#